data_AF-C8VDS5-F1
#
_entry.id   AF-C8VDS5-F1
#
_cell.length_a   1.000
_cell.length_b   1.000
_cell.length_c   1.000
_cell.angle_alpha   90.00
_cell.angle_beta   90.00
_cell.angle_gamma   90.00
#
_symmetry.space_group_name_H-M   'P 1'
#
loop_
_entity.id
_entity.type
_entity.pdbx_description
1 polymer ?
#
loop_
_entity_poly.entity_id
_entity_poly.type
_entity_poly.pdbx_seq_one_letter_code
_entity_poly.pdbx_strand_id
1 'polypeptide(L)'
;MKTTTKRIVLRGLLPILTRALNARDIMSNKIPDISDPDEFPYCIWYPETATEVTYRALAGRYPQVKYLIGRACAVAGYVGLFHELDLLPQFHIAEEARENQQWEINDTIMKADIRFNAMNDYTLTVFSQPIKGCLNGDTAVRAYLDIKTKFKAPPDLDDLLYDGGRRTSHFDITEDDPINARFIMNNDLSRITPETKHLPYCIWYTSVPHPSTCKELFRRVPSMKPAIARACILANFPETWDLLDADPDENSMMDARQSHNPKYLRDLESKIPTRGCRQFHGSKFRVVPRHCMFDYTSIDPTTNVSHNPCTDYLVGVPYNGRPASMAQIELTAALPHEMKKLIKELWERDYTTLTFDDEYYASLRNKGSQ
;
A
#
# COMPACT_ATOMS: atom_id res chain seq x y z
N MET A 1 -9.62 -8.68 34.14
CA MET A 1 -8.52 -9.25 33.31
C MET A 1 -7.58 -8.12 32.91
N LYS A 2 -6.26 -8.28 33.04
CA LYS A 2 -5.29 -7.28 32.55
C LYS A 2 -5.26 -7.34 31.02
N THR A 3 -5.82 -6.33 30.37
CA THR A 3 -5.76 -6.14 28.91
C THR A 3 -4.31 -6.02 28.51
N THR A 4 -3.76 -7.09 27.94
CA THR A 4 -2.37 -7.11 27.49
C THR A 4 -2.35 -6.57 26.07
N THR A 5 -2.04 -5.29 25.91
CA THR A 5 -1.83 -4.68 24.60
C THR A 5 -0.61 -5.33 23.95
N LYS A 6 -0.83 -6.22 22.98
CA LYS A 6 0.27 -6.82 22.21
C LYS A 6 0.79 -5.78 21.22
N ARG A 7 1.96 -5.22 21.51
CA ARG A 7 2.68 -4.35 20.58
C ARG A 7 3.30 -5.22 19.49
N ILE A 8 2.80 -5.10 18.26
CA ILE A 8 3.36 -5.81 17.10
C ILE A 8 4.60 -5.05 16.63
N VAL A 9 5.75 -5.71 16.65
CA VAL A 9 6.98 -5.18 16.05
C VAL A 9 6.99 -5.61 14.58
N LEU A 10 6.80 -4.66 13.66
CA LEU A 10 6.75 -4.96 12.22
C LEU A 10 8.12 -5.01 11.52
N ARG A 11 9.13 -4.38 12.13
CA ARG A 11 10.50 -4.38 11.62
C ARG A 11 11.08 -5.79 11.70
N GLY A 12 11.67 -6.28 10.61
CA GLY A 12 12.23 -7.62 10.50
C GLY A 12 11.20 -8.74 10.35
N LEU A 13 9.91 -8.41 10.17
CA LEU A 13 8.88 -9.42 9.89
C LEU A 13 8.86 -9.80 8.41
N LEU A 14 8.86 -8.81 7.53
CA LEU A 14 8.92 -9.00 6.07
C LEU A 14 9.66 -7.83 5.44
N PRO A 15 10.37 -8.07 4.31
CA PRO A 15 11.11 -7.02 3.61
C PRO A 15 10.24 -5.80 3.30
N ILE A 16 9.03 -5.98 2.74
CA ILE A 16 8.10 -4.89 2.42
C ILE A 16 7.73 -4.02 3.64
N LEU A 17 7.55 -4.63 4.81
CA LEU A 17 7.21 -3.91 6.03
C LEU A 17 8.41 -3.16 6.59
N THR A 18 9.58 -3.80 6.62
CA THR A 18 10.82 -3.14 7.05
C THR A 18 11.17 -2.00 6.09
N ARG A 19 10.99 -2.19 4.79
CA ARG A 19 11.28 -1.23 3.72
C ARG A 19 10.49 0.06 3.88
N ALA A 20 9.18 -0.02 4.02
CA ALA A 20 8.36 1.17 4.25
C ALA A 20 8.60 1.83 5.63
N LEU A 21 8.98 1.06 6.66
CA LEU A 21 9.43 1.64 7.93
C LEU A 21 10.79 2.37 7.79
N ASN A 22 11.72 1.82 7.01
CA ASN A 22 12.98 2.47 6.66
C ASN A 22 12.72 3.78 5.90
N ALA A 23 11.80 3.78 4.93
CA ALA A 23 11.38 4.98 4.21
C ALA A 23 10.92 6.08 5.19
N ARG A 24 10.05 5.72 6.14
CA ARG A 24 9.52 6.66 7.13
C ARG A 24 10.58 7.21 8.07
N ASP A 25 11.48 6.35 8.56
CA ASP A 25 12.62 6.76 9.39
C ASP A 25 13.46 7.81 8.63
N ILE A 26 13.82 7.54 7.37
CA ILE A 26 14.62 8.46 6.54
C ILE A 26 13.93 9.81 6.37
N MET A 27 12.65 9.82 5.97
CA MET A 27 11.86 11.05 5.81
C MET A 27 11.70 11.82 7.12
N SER A 28 11.82 11.14 8.26
CA SER A 28 11.84 11.75 9.60
C SER A 28 13.26 12.12 10.07
N ASN A 29 14.21 12.27 9.14
CA ASN A 29 15.62 12.59 9.39
C ASN A 29 16.42 11.56 10.20
N LYS A 30 15.97 10.30 10.24
CA LYS A 30 16.63 9.20 10.94
C LYS A 30 17.11 8.15 9.95
N ILE A 31 18.42 7.93 9.87
CA ILE A 31 19.00 6.92 8.99
C ILE A 31 18.97 5.55 9.69
N PRO A 32 18.15 4.59 9.23
CA PRO A 32 18.11 3.24 9.80
C PRO A 32 19.38 2.47 9.43
N ASP A 33 19.66 1.41 10.19
CA ASP A 33 20.65 0.41 9.81
C ASP A 33 19.98 -0.63 8.92
N ILE A 34 20.36 -0.64 7.64
CA ILE A 34 19.83 -1.54 6.61
C ILE A 34 20.96 -2.48 6.19
N SER A 35 20.81 -3.77 6.48
CA SER A 35 21.75 -4.82 6.08
C SER A 35 21.25 -5.64 4.90
N ASP A 36 19.93 -5.81 4.77
CA ASP A 36 19.30 -6.61 3.73
C ASP A 36 18.96 -5.73 2.50
N PRO A 37 19.42 -6.09 1.28
CA PRO A 37 19.06 -5.41 0.04
C PRO A 37 17.55 -5.22 -0.17
N ASP A 38 16.72 -6.18 0.27
CA ASP A 38 15.26 -6.12 0.04
C ASP A 38 14.55 -5.14 0.99
N GLU A 39 15.27 -4.65 2.01
CA GLU A 39 14.77 -3.67 2.97
C GLU A 39 15.08 -2.22 2.58
N PHE A 40 15.79 -1.97 1.46
CA PHE A 40 16.08 -0.61 1.01
C PHE A 40 14.82 0.09 0.48
N PRO A 41 14.41 1.22 1.08
CA PRO A 41 13.20 1.92 0.66
C PRO A 41 13.35 2.52 -0.72
N TYR A 42 12.29 2.40 -1.52
CA TYR A 42 12.25 2.97 -2.87
C TYR A 42 11.81 4.44 -2.84
N CYS A 43 10.65 4.77 -2.27
CA CYS A 43 10.23 6.16 -2.09
C CYS A 43 10.69 6.72 -0.74
N ILE A 44 11.62 7.67 -0.76
CA ILE A 44 12.18 8.32 0.44
C ILE A 44 11.91 9.84 0.50
N TRP A 45 11.01 10.34 -0.34
CA TRP A 45 10.75 11.77 -0.57
C TRP A 45 9.28 12.19 -0.44
N TYR A 46 8.39 11.25 -0.11
CA TYR A 46 6.95 11.49 -0.03
C TYR A 46 6.33 10.77 1.18
N PRO A 47 5.45 11.43 1.98
CA PRO A 47 4.77 12.71 1.69
C PRO A 47 5.63 13.95 1.93
N GLU A 48 6.75 13.80 2.62
CA GLU A 48 7.67 14.87 2.96
C GLU A 48 9.10 14.39 2.70
N THR A 49 9.96 15.32 2.33
CA THR A 49 11.37 15.05 2.09
C THR A 49 12.15 15.14 3.40
N ALA A 50 13.19 14.32 3.53
CA ALA A 50 14.19 14.54 4.57
C ALA A 50 14.97 15.84 4.30
N THR A 51 15.77 16.27 5.27
CA THR A 51 16.69 17.39 5.12
C THR A 51 17.84 17.03 4.18
N GLU A 52 18.42 18.04 3.52
CA GLU A 52 19.59 17.87 2.66
C GLU A 52 20.77 17.22 3.42
N VAL A 53 20.95 17.55 4.71
CA VAL A 53 21.98 16.94 5.57
C VAL A 53 21.74 15.44 5.75
N THR A 54 20.49 15.03 6.01
CA THR A 54 20.14 13.62 6.11
C THR A 54 20.41 12.89 4.81
N TYR A 55 20.03 13.46 3.67
CA TYR A 55 20.27 12.82 2.38
C TYR A 55 21.76 12.73 2.02
N ARG A 56 22.56 13.74 2.36
CA ARG A 56 24.03 13.68 2.19
C ARG A 56 24.65 12.56 3.04
N ALA A 57 24.22 12.44 4.30
CA ALA A 57 24.66 11.35 5.17
C ALA A 57 24.17 9.97 4.67
N LEU A 58 22.95 9.90 4.12
CA LEU A 58 22.40 8.69 3.52
C LEU A 58 23.20 8.25 2.29
N ALA A 59 23.57 9.19 1.41
CA ALA A 59 24.40 8.92 0.23
C ALA A 59 25.79 8.38 0.62
N GLY A 60 26.39 8.94 1.68
CA GLY A 60 27.67 8.47 2.20
C GLY A 60 27.59 7.06 2.80
N ARG A 61 26.50 6.73 3.50
CA ARG A 61 26.32 5.42 4.13
C ARG A 61 25.86 4.34 3.15
N TYR A 62 25.00 4.69 2.19
CA TYR A 62 24.37 3.77 1.25
C TYR A 62 24.43 4.32 -0.18
N PRO A 63 25.59 4.26 -0.86
CA PRO A 63 25.77 4.82 -2.20
C PRO A 63 24.80 4.27 -3.26
N GLN A 64 24.31 3.04 -3.06
CA GLN A 64 23.35 2.39 -3.97
C GLN A 64 22.01 3.13 -4.07
N VAL A 65 21.63 3.95 -3.08
CA VAL A 65 20.37 4.71 -3.13
C VAL A 65 20.51 6.09 -3.79
N LYS A 66 21.68 6.44 -4.35
CA LYS A 66 21.97 7.80 -4.83
C LYS A 66 20.98 8.34 -5.87
N TYR A 67 20.40 7.48 -6.71
CA TYR A 67 19.38 7.90 -7.68
C TYR A 67 18.02 8.23 -7.02
N LEU A 68 17.67 7.53 -5.95
CA LEU A 68 16.49 7.84 -5.12
C LEU A 68 16.68 9.18 -4.40
N ILE A 69 17.90 9.44 -3.93
CA ILE A 69 18.27 10.74 -3.35
C ILE A 69 18.23 11.84 -4.41
N GLY A 70 18.71 11.58 -5.62
CA GLY A 70 18.60 12.51 -6.74
C GLY A 70 17.15 12.88 -7.06
N ARG A 71 16.23 11.90 -7.01
CA ARG A 71 14.79 12.17 -7.14
C ARG A 71 14.24 12.98 -5.97
N ALA A 72 14.70 12.72 -4.74
CA ALA A 72 14.37 13.56 -3.59
C ALA A 72 14.86 15.01 -3.75
N CYS A 73 16.05 15.22 -4.34
CA CYS A 73 16.57 16.55 -4.67
C CYS A 73 15.68 17.26 -5.70
N ALA A 74 15.21 16.53 -6.72
CA ALA A 74 14.25 17.05 -7.70
C ALA A 74 12.89 17.43 -7.09
N VAL A 75 12.51 16.81 -5.96
CA VAL A 75 11.30 17.19 -5.21
C VAL A 75 11.56 18.39 -4.30
N ALA A 76 12.69 18.42 -3.58
CA ALA A 76 12.97 19.42 -2.55
C ALA A 76 13.68 20.69 -3.05
N GLY A 77 14.24 20.67 -4.27
CA GLY A 77 15.09 21.74 -4.79
C GLY A 77 16.52 21.74 -4.22
N TYR A 78 17.03 20.59 -3.79
CA TYR A 78 18.40 20.48 -3.27
C TYR A 78 19.44 20.39 -4.40
N VAL A 79 19.62 21.49 -5.13
CA VAL A 79 20.49 21.59 -6.32
C VAL A 79 21.95 21.26 -5.97
N GLY A 80 22.48 21.80 -4.87
CA GLY A 80 23.87 21.56 -4.44
C GLY A 80 24.14 20.06 -4.24
N LEU A 81 23.30 19.41 -3.43
CA LEU A 81 23.37 17.96 -3.23
C LEU A 81 23.20 17.18 -4.54
N PHE A 82 22.28 17.59 -5.42
CA PHE A 82 22.10 16.92 -6.72
C PHE A 82 23.41 16.88 -7.54
N HIS A 83 24.16 17.99 -7.57
CA HIS A 83 25.47 18.02 -8.24
C HIS A 83 26.54 17.20 -7.50
N GLU A 84 26.53 17.18 -6.16
CA GLU A 84 27.46 16.36 -5.36
C GLU A 84 27.29 14.84 -5.61
N LEU A 85 26.08 14.37 -5.95
CA LEU A 85 25.80 12.95 -6.15
C LEU A 85 26.41 12.36 -7.43
N ASP A 86 26.86 13.21 -8.36
CA ASP A 86 27.48 12.83 -9.65
C ASP A 86 26.68 11.71 -10.35
N LEU A 87 25.43 12.04 -10.69
CA LEU A 87 24.49 11.12 -11.32
C LEU A 87 24.61 11.18 -12.84
N LEU A 88 24.45 10.04 -13.50
CA LEU A 88 24.19 10.05 -14.94
C LEU A 88 22.86 10.80 -15.22
N PRO A 89 22.72 11.47 -16.38
CA PRO A 89 21.50 12.22 -16.74
C PRO A 89 20.24 11.33 -16.74
N GLN A 90 19.53 11.25 -15.62
CA GLN A 90 18.50 10.25 -15.35
C GLN A 90 17.10 10.83 -15.63
N PHE A 91 16.29 10.15 -16.45
CA PHE A 91 15.03 10.75 -16.92
C PHE A 91 13.90 10.86 -15.89
N HIS A 92 13.77 9.92 -14.93
CA HIS A 92 12.79 10.03 -13.84
C HIS A 92 13.08 11.26 -12.98
N ILE A 93 14.36 11.56 -12.71
CA ILE A 93 14.76 12.77 -11.97
C ILE A 93 14.41 14.02 -12.78
N ALA A 94 14.62 14.00 -14.10
CA ALA A 94 14.22 15.11 -14.96
C ALA A 94 12.70 15.33 -14.97
N GLU A 95 11.90 14.26 -15.08
CA GLU A 95 10.44 14.34 -15.04
C GLU A 95 9.94 14.84 -13.68
N GLU A 96 10.50 14.33 -12.58
CA GLU A 96 10.20 14.79 -11.23
C GLU A 96 10.58 16.28 -11.04
N ALA A 97 11.76 16.68 -11.52
CA ALA A 97 12.23 18.06 -11.41
C ALA A 97 11.32 19.02 -12.19
N ARG A 98 10.90 18.64 -13.41
CA ARG A 98 9.94 19.41 -14.20
C ARG A 98 8.62 19.59 -13.45
N GLU A 99 8.09 18.52 -12.86
CA GLU A 99 6.81 18.55 -12.14
C GLU A 99 6.88 19.46 -10.91
N ASN A 100 7.99 19.45 -10.18
CA ASN A 100 8.21 20.27 -8.99
C ASN A 100 8.86 21.63 -9.30
N GLN A 101 8.90 22.05 -10.57
CA GLN A 101 9.47 23.32 -11.05
C GLN A 101 10.95 23.56 -10.67
N GLN A 102 11.72 22.48 -10.48
CA GLN A 102 13.16 22.51 -10.23
C GLN A 102 13.93 22.58 -11.55
N TRP A 103 13.86 23.73 -12.21
CA TRP A 103 14.36 23.93 -13.56
C TRP A 103 15.87 23.70 -13.70
N GLU A 104 16.68 24.05 -12.71
CA GLU A 104 18.14 23.86 -12.79
C GLU A 104 18.54 22.38 -12.87
N ILE A 105 17.88 21.53 -12.08
CA ILE A 105 18.07 20.07 -12.10
C ILE A 105 17.57 19.51 -13.43
N ASN A 106 16.37 19.93 -13.87
CA ASN A 106 15.81 19.51 -15.13
C ASN A 106 16.73 19.88 -16.31
N ASP A 107 17.14 21.14 -16.41
CA ASP A 107 17.99 21.67 -17.47
C ASP A 107 19.35 20.97 -17.51
N THR A 108 19.95 20.69 -16.36
CA THR A 108 21.20 19.93 -16.26
C THR A 108 21.08 18.56 -16.94
N ILE A 109 19.98 17.83 -16.68
CA ILE A 109 19.73 16.52 -17.28
C ILE A 109 19.32 16.67 -18.76
N MET A 110 18.53 17.69 -19.09
CA MET A 110 18.01 17.90 -20.44
C MET A 110 19.07 18.36 -21.44
N LYS A 111 20.14 19.03 -20.98
CA LYS A 111 21.30 19.42 -21.82
C LYS A 111 22.16 18.24 -22.26
N ALA A 112 22.07 17.08 -21.60
CA ALA A 112 22.85 15.92 -21.98
C ALA A 112 22.33 15.28 -23.28
N ASP A 113 23.26 14.88 -24.16
CA ASP A 113 22.96 14.20 -25.42
C ASP A 113 22.32 12.82 -25.20
N ILE A 114 22.67 12.16 -24.09
CA ILE A 114 22.20 10.82 -23.73
C ILE A 114 21.62 10.85 -22.33
N ARG A 115 20.43 10.27 -22.18
CA ARG A 115 19.74 10.08 -20.90
C ARG A 115 19.70 8.60 -20.53
N PHE A 116 19.58 8.34 -19.23
CA PHE A 116 19.69 7.02 -18.65
C PHE A 116 18.46 6.64 -17.84
N ASN A 117 18.15 5.35 -17.86
CA ASN A 117 17.25 4.68 -16.97
C ASN A 117 18.02 4.01 -15.83
N ALA A 118 17.97 4.60 -14.63
CA ALA A 118 18.58 4.01 -13.44
C ALA A 118 17.56 3.38 -12.48
N MET A 119 16.26 3.50 -12.76
CA MET A 119 15.20 3.18 -11.80
C MET A 119 13.98 2.55 -12.49
N ASN A 120 13.22 1.73 -11.77
CA ASN A 120 11.93 1.21 -12.24
C ASN A 120 10.86 1.31 -11.16
N ASP A 121 9.90 2.23 -11.34
CA ASP A 121 8.82 2.52 -10.40
C ASP A 121 7.82 1.34 -10.27
N TYR A 122 7.77 0.43 -11.25
CA TYR A 122 6.90 -0.75 -11.20
C TYR A 122 7.45 -1.86 -10.32
N THR A 123 8.76 -2.06 -10.37
CA THR A 123 9.47 -3.15 -9.69
C THR A 123 10.27 -2.68 -8.48
N LEU A 124 10.17 -1.38 -8.15
CA LEU A 124 10.87 -0.75 -7.03
C LEU A 124 12.40 -0.96 -7.08
N THR A 125 12.96 -0.92 -8.29
CA THR A 125 14.35 -1.30 -8.53
C THR A 125 15.21 -0.09 -8.83
N VAL A 126 16.43 -0.06 -8.26
CA VAL A 126 17.52 0.83 -8.68
C VAL A 126 18.57 -0.02 -9.38
N PHE A 127 18.86 0.29 -10.64
CA PHE A 127 19.84 -0.47 -11.42
C PHE A 127 21.26 -0.08 -11.03
N SER A 128 22.11 -1.07 -10.74
CA SER A 128 23.55 -0.86 -10.52
C SER A 128 24.25 -0.33 -11.77
N GLN A 129 23.75 -0.67 -12.95
CA GLN A 129 24.20 -0.17 -14.24
C GLN A 129 23.03 0.47 -14.99
N PRO A 130 22.91 1.81 -14.98
CA PRO A 130 21.87 2.50 -15.73
C PRO A 130 21.98 2.23 -17.23
N ILE A 131 20.85 1.93 -17.86
CA ILE A 131 20.77 1.69 -19.31
C ILE A 131 20.39 2.98 -20.03
N LYS A 132 20.68 3.12 -21.31
CA LYS A 132 20.21 4.29 -22.09
C LYS A 132 18.69 4.29 -22.16
N GLY A 133 18.07 5.46 -22.02
CA GLY A 133 16.62 5.62 -22.00
C GLY A 133 16.18 6.98 -22.53
N CYS A 134 14.87 7.17 -22.61
CA CYS A 134 14.25 8.43 -23.03
C CYS A 134 13.14 8.81 -22.05
N LEU A 135 12.73 10.09 -22.09
CA LEU A 135 11.55 10.57 -21.38
C LEU A 135 10.32 9.93 -22.01
N ASN A 136 9.59 9.14 -21.25
CA ASN A 136 8.37 8.47 -21.70
C ASN A 136 7.12 8.96 -20.97
N GLY A 137 7.26 9.87 -20.00
CA GLY A 137 6.14 10.39 -19.20
C GLY A 137 5.53 9.35 -18.26
N ASP A 138 6.24 8.26 -17.98
CA ASP A 138 5.79 7.13 -17.17
C ASP A 138 6.45 7.08 -15.79
N THR A 139 6.94 8.22 -15.30
CA THR A 139 7.47 8.37 -13.94
C THR A 139 6.34 8.61 -12.94
N ALA A 140 6.39 7.93 -11.78
CA ALA A 140 5.51 8.14 -10.64
C ALA A 140 5.83 9.46 -9.89
N VAL A 141 5.72 10.60 -10.58
CA VAL A 141 6.08 11.91 -10.01
C VAL A 141 5.27 12.23 -8.75
N ARG A 142 5.80 13.08 -7.86
CA ARG A 142 5.16 13.47 -6.60
C ARG A 142 3.70 13.88 -6.78
N ALA A 143 3.39 14.66 -7.82
CA ALA A 143 2.02 15.07 -8.11
C ALA A 143 1.08 13.88 -8.34
N TYR A 144 1.56 12.76 -8.89
CA TYR A 144 0.80 11.52 -9.05
C TYR A 144 0.49 10.85 -7.70
N LEU A 145 1.42 10.93 -6.76
CA LEU A 145 1.22 10.44 -5.39
C LEU A 145 0.21 11.31 -4.64
N ASP A 146 0.21 12.62 -4.92
CA ASP A 146 -0.71 13.61 -4.36
C ASP A 146 -2.09 13.64 -5.01
N ILE A 147 -2.41 12.80 -6.01
CA ILE A 147 -3.74 12.75 -6.62
C ILE A 147 -4.76 12.30 -5.57
N LYS A 148 -5.30 13.31 -4.88
CA LYS A 148 -6.44 13.24 -3.98
C LYS A 148 -7.62 12.77 -4.80
N THR A 149 -8.41 11.86 -4.23
CA THR A 149 -9.79 11.61 -4.64
C THR A 149 -10.64 12.86 -4.40
N LYS A 150 -10.53 13.89 -5.25
CA LYS A 150 -11.60 14.88 -5.39
C LYS A 150 -12.73 14.19 -6.13
N PHE A 151 -13.84 13.95 -5.45
CA PHE A 151 -15.08 13.59 -6.12
C PHE A 151 -15.47 14.77 -7.03
N LYS A 152 -15.36 14.58 -8.35
CA LYS A 152 -16.16 15.36 -9.29
C LYS A 152 -17.50 14.64 -9.49
N ALA A 153 -18.54 15.43 -9.75
CA ALA A 153 -19.79 14.91 -10.32
C ALA A 153 -19.47 14.07 -11.58
N PRO A 154 -20.27 13.04 -11.90
CA PRO A 154 -20.02 12.21 -13.08
C PRO A 154 -19.88 13.08 -14.33
N PRO A 155 -18.87 12.83 -15.20
CA PRO A 155 -18.77 13.51 -16.48
C PRO A 155 -19.99 13.19 -17.37
N ASP A 156 -20.38 14.14 -18.22
CA ASP A 156 -21.38 13.90 -19.26
C ASP A 156 -20.85 12.86 -20.26
N LEU A 157 -21.77 12.16 -20.94
CA LEU A 157 -21.46 10.99 -21.78
C LEU A 157 -20.40 11.25 -22.87
N ASP A 158 -20.23 12.52 -23.28
CA ASP A 158 -19.26 12.94 -24.30
C ASP A 158 -17.82 13.10 -23.76
N ASP A 159 -17.62 13.17 -22.43
CA ASP A 159 -16.29 13.21 -21.80
C ASP A 159 -15.65 11.81 -21.66
N LEU A 160 -16.42 10.74 -21.94
CA LEU A 160 -15.98 9.34 -21.80
C LEU A 160 -14.96 8.88 -22.85
N LEU A 161 -14.70 9.70 -23.89
CA LEU A 161 -13.76 9.34 -24.94
C LEU A 161 -12.31 9.71 -24.64
N TYR A 162 -12.00 10.47 -23.58
CA TYR A 162 -10.60 10.76 -23.26
C TYR A 162 -10.23 11.05 -21.79
N ASP A 163 -11.14 10.97 -20.80
CA ASP A 163 -10.77 11.24 -19.40
C ASP A 163 -10.76 9.99 -18.50
N GLY A 164 -9.54 9.50 -18.27
CA GLY A 164 -9.06 9.18 -16.93
C GLY A 164 -10.04 8.51 -15.97
N GLY A 165 -10.40 7.25 -16.25
CA GLY A 165 -10.85 6.35 -15.19
C GLY A 165 -9.92 6.47 -13.99
N ARG A 166 -10.47 6.45 -12.76
CA ARG A 166 -9.74 6.52 -11.47
C ARG A 166 -8.26 6.24 -11.67
N ARG A 167 -7.39 7.24 -11.52
CA ARG A 167 -5.96 6.97 -11.35
C ARG A 167 -5.81 6.21 -10.03
N THR A 168 -6.05 4.89 -10.04
CA THR A 168 -5.26 3.97 -9.21
C THR A 168 -3.85 4.49 -9.28
N SER A 169 -3.17 4.63 -8.16
CA SER A 169 -1.74 4.79 -8.19
C SER A 169 -1.19 3.58 -8.96
N HIS A 170 -0.89 3.80 -10.23
CA HIS A 170 -0.29 2.79 -11.10
C HIS A 170 1.08 2.34 -10.51
N PHE A 171 1.55 3.11 -9.52
CA PHE A 171 2.75 2.97 -8.73
C PHE A 171 2.40 2.92 -7.23
N ASP A 172 2.73 1.84 -6.53
CA ASP A 172 2.74 1.77 -5.05
C ASP A 172 4.18 1.87 -4.60
N ILE A 173 4.83 2.97 -5.00
CA ILE A 173 6.22 3.21 -4.64
C ILE A 173 6.37 3.61 -3.16
N THR A 174 5.27 3.95 -2.49
CA THR A 174 5.20 4.38 -1.09
C THR A 174 5.05 3.21 -0.12
N GLU A 175 4.50 2.07 -0.56
CA GLU A 175 4.44 0.79 0.16
C GLU A 175 3.77 0.87 1.55
N ASP A 176 2.98 1.92 1.77
CA ASP A 176 2.36 2.27 3.04
C ASP A 176 0.94 1.71 3.21
N ASP A 177 0.26 1.41 2.10
CA ASP A 177 -1.09 0.83 2.06
C ASP A 177 -1.20 -0.49 2.85
N PRO A 178 -0.36 -1.53 2.63
CA PRO A 178 -0.48 -2.81 3.34
C PRO A 178 -0.20 -2.69 4.84
N ILE A 179 0.62 -1.72 5.23
CA ILE A 179 1.00 -1.49 6.62
C ILE A 179 -0.15 -0.86 7.38
N ASN A 180 -0.71 0.22 6.85
CA ASN A 180 -1.88 0.87 7.44
C ASN A 180 -3.03 -0.14 7.57
N ALA A 181 -3.20 -1.04 6.58
CA ALA A 181 -4.23 -2.08 6.61
C ALA A 181 -4.06 -2.97 7.85
N ARG A 182 -2.83 -3.44 8.12
CA ARG A 182 -2.54 -4.30 9.26
C ARG A 182 -2.66 -3.61 10.61
N PHE A 183 -2.25 -2.34 10.73
CA PHE A 183 -2.44 -1.57 11.95
C PHE A 183 -3.94 -1.45 12.28
N ILE A 184 -4.75 -1.07 11.28
CA ILE A 184 -6.20 -0.98 11.42
C ILE A 184 -6.79 -2.34 11.85
N MET A 185 -6.47 -3.42 11.15
CA MET A 185 -6.98 -4.77 11.46
C MET A 185 -6.59 -5.29 12.85
N ASN A 186 -5.49 -4.78 13.43
CA ASN A 186 -5.04 -5.10 14.78
C ASN A 186 -5.52 -4.09 15.84
N ASN A 187 -6.48 -3.22 15.48
CA ASN A 187 -7.04 -2.20 16.38
C ASN A 187 -6.06 -1.11 16.80
N ASP A 188 -5.00 -0.91 16.03
CA ASP A 188 -4.01 0.12 16.27
C ASP A 188 -4.15 1.24 15.22
N LEU A 189 -4.63 2.40 15.67
CA LEU A 189 -4.75 3.60 14.84
C LEU A 189 -3.64 4.62 15.14
N SER A 190 -2.59 4.26 15.86
CA SER A 190 -1.51 5.19 16.27
C SER A 190 -0.85 5.91 15.09
N ARG A 191 -0.87 5.30 13.91
CA ARG A 191 -0.30 5.83 12.67
C ARG A 191 -1.30 6.54 11.77
N ILE A 192 -2.59 6.46 12.08
CA ILE A 192 -3.65 7.05 11.27
C ILE A 192 -4.03 8.41 11.86
N THR A 193 -3.67 9.45 11.13
CA THR A 193 -4.04 10.85 11.37
C THR A 193 -4.97 11.34 10.24
N PRO A 194 -5.68 12.46 10.42
CA PRO A 194 -6.50 13.04 9.34
C PRO A 194 -5.71 13.36 8.06
N GLU A 195 -4.39 13.55 8.17
CA GLU A 195 -3.47 13.86 7.08
C GLU A 195 -2.83 12.61 6.45
N THR A 196 -3.09 11.41 7.01
CA THR A 196 -2.53 10.16 6.47
C THR A 196 -3.00 9.97 5.03
N LYS A 197 -2.03 9.93 4.12
CA LYS A 197 -2.21 9.64 2.70
C LYS A 197 -2.04 8.13 2.46
N HIS A 198 -2.56 7.62 1.35
CA HIS A 198 -2.51 6.19 0.99
C HIS A 198 -3.14 5.30 2.08
N LEU A 199 -4.47 5.29 2.06
CA LEU A 199 -5.26 4.49 2.98
C LEU A 199 -5.74 3.21 2.27
N PRO A 200 -5.64 2.06 2.95
CA PRO A 200 -6.04 0.79 2.38
C PRO A 200 -7.54 0.72 2.20
N TYR A 201 -7.99 0.27 1.02
CA TYR A 201 -9.40 -0.06 0.83
C TYR A 201 -9.76 -1.38 1.51
N CYS A 202 -8.90 -2.40 1.43
CA CYS A 202 -9.12 -3.68 2.11
C CYS A 202 -8.58 -3.60 3.54
N ILE A 203 -9.49 -3.53 4.52
CA ILE A 203 -9.16 -3.46 5.95
C ILE A 203 -9.75 -4.62 6.75
N TRP A 204 -10.24 -5.67 6.10
CA TRP A 204 -11.05 -6.73 6.73
C TRP A 204 -10.49 -8.15 6.53
N TYR A 205 -9.32 -8.28 5.91
CA TYR A 205 -8.66 -9.56 5.65
C TYR A 205 -7.18 -9.44 6.03
N THR A 206 -6.54 -10.42 6.68
CA THR A 206 -7.04 -11.71 7.14
C THR A 206 -7.91 -11.63 8.40
N SER A 207 -7.88 -10.49 9.09
CA SER A 207 -8.70 -10.22 10.27
C SER A 207 -9.51 -8.93 10.10
N VAL A 208 -10.64 -8.85 10.80
CA VAL A 208 -11.49 -7.65 10.77
C VAL A 208 -11.18 -6.77 11.99
N PRO A 209 -11.01 -5.44 11.81
CA PRO A 209 -10.93 -4.49 12.92
C PRO A 209 -12.18 -4.56 13.80
N HIS A 210 -11.98 -4.31 15.09
CA HIS A 210 -13.03 -4.20 16.08
C HIS A 210 -13.98 -3.04 15.73
N PRO A 211 -15.30 -3.14 16.03
CA PRO A 211 -16.26 -2.08 15.76
C PRO A 211 -15.86 -0.70 16.30
N SER A 212 -15.25 -0.62 17.48
CA SER A 212 -14.77 0.65 18.05
C SER A 212 -13.62 1.26 17.22
N THR A 213 -12.71 0.43 16.69
CA THR A 213 -11.67 0.86 15.76
C THR A 213 -12.27 1.40 14.48
N CYS A 214 -13.28 0.74 13.91
CA CYS A 214 -14.01 1.23 12.74
C CYS A 214 -14.65 2.60 12.99
N LYS A 215 -15.31 2.79 14.15
CA LYS A 215 -15.93 4.06 14.54
C LYS A 215 -14.88 5.18 14.68
N GLU A 216 -13.76 4.90 15.34
CA GLU A 216 -12.67 5.87 15.50
C GLU A 216 -11.95 6.17 14.17
N LEU A 217 -11.75 5.16 13.33
CA LEU A 217 -11.18 5.33 12.00
C LEU A 217 -12.08 6.23 11.13
N PHE A 218 -13.39 6.02 11.17
CA PHE A 218 -14.34 6.89 10.48
C PHE A 218 -14.30 8.32 11.00
N ARG A 219 -14.19 8.51 12.32
CA ARG A 219 -14.05 9.83 12.95
C ARG A 219 -12.78 10.56 12.51
N ARG A 220 -11.64 9.86 12.42
CA ARG A 220 -10.35 10.44 12.01
C ARG A 220 -10.28 10.70 10.52
N VAL A 221 -10.77 9.75 9.72
CA VAL A 221 -10.65 9.77 8.26
C VAL A 221 -11.96 9.35 7.59
N PRO A 222 -12.95 10.27 7.49
CA PRO A 222 -14.27 9.95 6.93
C PRO A 222 -14.23 9.44 5.48
N SER A 223 -13.17 9.75 4.72
CA SER A 223 -12.97 9.25 3.35
C SER A 223 -12.82 7.72 3.28
N MET A 224 -12.46 7.05 4.39
CA MET A 224 -12.42 5.58 4.47
C MET A 224 -13.81 4.94 4.63
N LYS A 225 -14.90 5.72 4.64
CA LYS A 225 -16.28 5.22 4.75
C LYS A 225 -16.55 3.97 3.90
N PRO A 226 -16.17 3.90 2.60
CA PRO A 226 -16.45 2.71 1.79
C PRO A 226 -15.70 1.46 2.26
N ALA A 227 -14.47 1.60 2.77
CA ALA A 227 -13.70 0.49 3.32
C ALA A 227 -14.33 -0.03 4.63
N ILE A 228 -14.74 0.89 5.50
CA ILE A 228 -15.37 0.58 6.79
C ILE A 228 -16.76 -0.04 6.58
N ALA A 229 -17.52 0.44 5.60
CA ALA A 229 -18.83 -0.10 5.23
C ALA A 229 -18.73 -1.57 4.86
N ARG A 230 -17.74 -1.95 4.03
CA ARG A 230 -17.50 -3.35 3.68
C ARG A 230 -17.08 -4.20 4.87
N ALA A 231 -16.19 -3.69 5.73
CA ALA A 231 -15.85 -4.38 6.98
C ALA A 231 -17.10 -4.65 7.84
N CYS A 232 -18.05 -3.69 7.90
CA CYS A 232 -19.30 -3.86 8.63
C CYS A 232 -20.21 -4.93 8.00
N ILE A 233 -20.33 -4.99 6.68
CA ILE A 233 -21.12 -6.02 5.98
C ILE A 233 -20.53 -7.41 6.25
N LEU A 234 -19.20 -7.53 6.12
CA LEU A 234 -18.48 -8.79 6.21
C LEU A 234 -18.41 -9.32 7.65
N ALA A 235 -18.23 -8.46 8.65
CA ALA A 235 -18.17 -8.89 10.05
C ALA A 235 -19.50 -8.73 10.81
N ASN A 236 -20.54 -8.30 10.10
CA ASN A 236 -21.87 -8.04 10.63
C ASN A 236 -21.87 -7.04 11.81
N PHE A 237 -21.48 -5.79 11.53
CA PHE A 237 -21.50 -4.68 12.50
C PHE A 237 -22.64 -3.68 12.21
N PRO A 238 -23.91 -4.01 12.53
CA PRO A 238 -25.06 -3.18 12.17
C PRO A 238 -25.05 -1.80 12.83
N GLU A 239 -24.60 -1.71 14.08
CA GLU A 239 -24.51 -0.42 14.78
C GLU A 239 -23.46 0.51 14.19
N THR A 240 -22.30 -0.04 13.79
CA THR A 240 -21.26 0.75 13.13
C THR A 240 -21.72 1.18 11.74
N TRP A 241 -22.40 0.29 11.01
CA TRP A 241 -23.00 0.60 9.71
C TRP A 241 -23.93 1.81 9.76
N ASP A 242 -24.83 1.86 10.75
CA ASP A 242 -25.81 2.93 10.89
C ASP A 242 -25.17 4.32 11.09
N LEU A 243 -23.93 4.38 11.58
CA LEU A 243 -23.17 5.62 11.75
C LEU A 243 -22.54 6.13 10.44
N LEU A 244 -22.31 5.25 9.45
CA LEU A 244 -21.50 5.59 8.28
C LEU A 244 -22.28 6.39 7.25
N ASP A 245 -23.60 6.18 7.18
CA ASP A 245 -24.43 6.56 6.04
C ASP A 245 -23.72 6.23 4.71
N ALA A 246 -23.45 4.95 4.50
CA ALA A 246 -22.73 4.45 3.34
C ALA A 246 -23.54 4.65 2.05
N ASP A 247 -22.85 5.10 0.99
CA ASP A 247 -23.41 5.21 -0.35
C ASP A 247 -23.27 3.88 -1.10
N PRO A 248 -24.24 3.51 -1.96
CA PRO A 248 -24.16 2.26 -2.72
C PRO A 248 -23.00 2.26 -3.73
N ASP A 249 -22.23 1.17 -3.71
CA ASP A 249 -21.22 0.88 -4.73
C ASP A 249 -21.26 -0.61 -5.11
N GLU A 250 -20.71 -0.94 -6.28
CA GLU A 250 -20.74 -2.31 -6.82
C GLU A 250 -20.17 -3.35 -5.84
N ASN A 251 -19.10 -3.03 -5.12
CA ASN A 251 -18.44 -3.94 -4.20
C ASN A 251 -19.29 -4.14 -2.91
N SER A 252 -19.80 -3.05 -2.32
CA SER A 252 -20.66 -3.12 -1.13
C SER A 252 -21.99 -3.81 -1.42
N MET A 253 -22.58 -3.58 -2.60
CA MET A 253 -23.77 -4.30 -3.06
C MET A 253 -23.52 -5.80 -3.19
N MET A 254 -22.37 -6.19 -3.74
CA MET A 254 -22.02 -7.60 -3.91
C MET A 254 -21.83 -8.32 -2.57
N ASP A 255 -21.11 -7.70 -1.62
CA ASP A 255 -20.96 -8.25 -0.28
C ASP A 255 -22.30 -8.30 0.46
N ALA A 256 -23.14 -7.28 0.32
CA ALA A 256 -24.45 -7.20 0.98
C ALA A 256 -25.40 -8.29 0.49
N ARG A 257 -25.39 -8.63 -0.81
CA ARG A 257 -26.16 -9.75 -1.37
C ARG A 257 -25.75 -11.11 -0.80
N GLN A 258 -24.51 -11.25 -0.35
CA GLN A 258 -23.97 -12.46 0.25
C GLN A 258 -24.04 -12.43 1.79
N SER A 259 -24.40 -11.29 2.38
CA SER A 259 -24.48 -11.16 3.84
C SER A 259 -25.72 -11.87 4.36
N HIS A 260 -25.57 -12.62 5.45
CA HIS A 260 -26.69 -13.23 6.17
C HIS A 260 -27.62 -12.18 6.81
N ASN A 261 -27.17 -10.94 6.95
CA ASN A 261 -27.98 -9.86 7.49
C ASN A 261 -28.57 -9.02 6.34
N PRO A 262 -29.90 -9.09 6.11
CA PRO A 262 -30.54 -8.40 4.99
C PRO A 262 -30.58 -6.88 5.16
N LYS A 263 -30.26 -6.35 6.36
CA LYS A 263 -30.23 -4.91 6.64
C LYS A 263 -29.34 -4.16 5.66
N TYR A 264 -28.14 -4.68 5.39
CA TYR A 264 -27.16 -4.00 4.54
C TYR A 264 -27.66 -3.86 3.11
N LEU A 265 -28.20 -4.93 2.53
CA LEU A 265 -28.71 -4.91 1.16
C LEU A 265 -29.90 -3.96 1.03
N ARG A 266 -30.86 -4.05 1.96
CA ARG A 266 -32.06 -3.18 1.95
C ARG A 266 -31.69 -1.71 2.10
N ASP A 267 -30.76 -1.38 2.99
CA ASP A 267 -30.30 0.00 3.19
C ASP A 267 -29.65 0.55 1.93
N LEU A 268 -28.75 -0.21 1.31
CA LEU A 268 -28.11 0.18 0.06
C LEU A 268 -29.13 0.34 -1.08
N GLU A 269 -30.02 -0.63 -1.28
CA GLU A 269 -31.07 -0.58 -2.32
C GLU A 269 -31.99 0.63 -2.16
N SER A 270 -32.34 0.98 -0.93
CA SER A 270 -33.20 2.14 -0.64
C SER A 270 -32.54 3.48 -1.06
N LYS A 271 -31.21 3.54 -1.09
CA LYS A 271 -30.43 4.74 -1.44
C LYS A 271 -30.16 4.85 -2.95
N ILE A 272 -30.25 3.76 -3.72
CA ILE A 272 -29.95 3.76 -5.16
C ILE A 272 -30.78 4.80 -5.94
N PRO A 273 -32.11 4.95 -5.75
CA PRO A 273 -32.90 5.89 -6.54
C PRO A 273 -32.48 7.35 -6.39
N THR A 274 -31.91 7.71 -5.23
CA THR A 274 -31.56 9.10 -4.90
C THR A 274 -30.07 9.39 -5.04
N ARG A 275 -29.21 8.40 -4.73
CA ARG A 275 -27.75 8.58 -4.70
C ARG A 275 -27.02 7.85 -5.83
N GLY A 276 -27.74 7.03 -6.59
CA GLY A 276 -27.17 6.13 -7.59
C GLY A 276 -26.40 4.97 -6.95
N CYS A 277 -25.72 4.20 -7.80
CA CYS A 277 -24.81 3.15 -7.37
C CYS A 277 -23.50 3.29 -8.14
N ARG A 278 -22.40 3.48 -7.42
CA ARG A 278 -21.08 3.63 -8.03
C ARG A 278 -20.61 2.32 -8.65
N GLN A 279 -20.39 2.31 -9.96
CA GLN A 279 -19.81 1.17 -10.66
C GLN A 279 -18.28 1.26 -10.76
N PHE A 280 -17.59 0.12 -10.68
CA PHE A 280 -16.14 0.04 -10.85
C PHE A 280 -15.81 -0.63 -12.18
N HIS A 281 -15.47 0.16 -13.20
CA HIS A 281 -15.11 -0.36 -14.51
C HIS A 281 -13.65 -0.87 -14.50
N GLY A 282 -13.45 -2.19 -14.66
CA GLY A 282 -12.13 -2.84 -14.80
C GLY A 282 -11.75 -3.84 -13.68
N SER A 283 -10.88 -4.80 -14.01
CA SER A 283 -10.46 -5.90 -13.10
C SER A 283 -9.69 -5.45 -11.85
N LYS A 284 -9.05 -4.28 -11.88
CA LYS A 284 -8.22 -3.75 -10.78
C LYS A 284 -9.03 -3.15 -9.63
N PHE A 285 -10.32 -2.88 -9.80
CA PHE A 285 -11.17 -2.25 -8.76
C PHE A 285 -12.33 -3.13 -8.28
N ARG A 286 -12.64 -4.19 -9.02
CA ARG A 286 -13.58 -5.23 -8.60
C ARG A 286 -12.89 -6.05 -7.52
N VAL A 287 -13.30 -5.84 -6.27
CA VAL A 287 -12.73 -6.63 -5.19
C VAL A 287 -13.34 -8.01 -5.22
N VAL A 288 -12.49 -8.99 -4.98
CA VAL A 288 -12.84 -10.41 -4.87
C VAL A 288 -13.94 -10.57 -3.80
N PRO A 289 -15.09 -11.18 -4.13
CA PRO A 289 -16.16 -11.43 -3.15
C PRO A 289 -15.66 -12.28 -1.99
N ARG A 290 -16.34 -12.19 -0.84
CA ARG A 290 -15.93 -12.89 0.40
C ARG A 290 -15.57 -14.37 0.18
N HIS A 291 -16.43 -15.15 -0.48
CA HIS A 291 -16.18 -16.58 -0.68
C HIS A 291 -14.89 -16.83 -1.48
N CYS A 292 -14.64 -16.01 -2.50
CA CYS A 292 -13.38 -16.05 -3.26
C CYS A 292 -12.15 -15.52 -2.49
N MET A 293 -12.32 -14.85 -1.33
CA MET A 293 -11.20 -14.45 -0.45
C MET A 293 -10.79 -15.57 0.52
N PHE A 294 -11.67 -16.55 0.77
CA PHE A 294 -11.48 -17.64 1.73
C PHE A 294 -11.45 -19.04 1.08
N ASP A 295 -11.86 -19.18 -0.19
CA ASP A 295 -11.67 -20.40 -0.96
C ASP A 295 -10.17 -20.54 -1.29
N TYR A 296 -9.54 -21.49 -0.58
CA TYR A 296 -8.16 -21.92 -0.74
C TYR A 296 -7.20 -20.76 -1.05
N THR A 297 -6.74 -20.04 -0.02
CA THR A 297 -5.31 -19.70 -0.01
C THR A 297 -4.55 -21.02 0.04
N SER A 298 -4.46 -21.70 -1.11
CA SER A 298 -3.35 -22.58 -1.39
C SER A 298 -2.13 -21.70 -1.24
N ILE A 299 -1.44 -21.83 -0.11
CA ILE A 299 -0.05 -21.45 -0.07
C ILE A 299 0.57 -22.34 -1.14
N ASP A 300 0.85 -21.77 -2.30
CA ASP A 300 1.80 -22.37 -3.23
C ASP A 300 3.15 -21.90 -2.73
N PRO A 301 3.85 -22.68 -1.87
CA PRO A 301 5.20 -22.34 -1.49
C PRO A 301 6.05 -22.41 -2.77
N THR A 302 6.26 -21.28 -3.43
CA THR A 302 7.23 -21.19 -4.51
C THR A 302 8.60 -21.19 -3.86
N THR A 303 9.36 -22.25 -4.08
CA THR A 303 10.76 -22.29 -3.68
C THR A 303 11.52 -21.22 -4.44
N ASN A 304 12.21 -20.37 -3.67
CA ASN A 304 13.27 -19.50 -4.16
C ASN A 304 12.82 -18.35 -5.09
N VAL A 305 12.35 -17.26 -4.47
CA VAL A 305 12.03 -15.96 -5.11
C VAL A 305 13.19 -15.33 -5.91
N SER A 306 14.43 -15.82 -5.77
CA SER A 306 15.59 -15.29 -6.49
C SER A 306 15.61 -15.56 -8.00
N HIS A 307 14.84 -16.54 -8.50
CA HIS A 307 14.86 -16.94 -9.93
C HIS A 307 13.58 -16.63 -10.71
N ASN A 308 12.53 -16.10 -10.07
CA ASN A 308 11.30 -15.71 -10.74
C ASN A 308 10.75 -14.41 -10.14
N PRO A 309 11.22 -13.23 -10.59
CA PRO A 309 10.72 -11.95 -10.07
C PRO A 309 9.22 -11.72 -10.37
N CYS A 310 8.58 -12.57 -11.18
CA CYS A 310 7.15 -12.53 -11.45
C CYS A 310 6.31 -13.37 -10.46
N THR A 311 6.89 -14.19 -9.57
CA THR A 311 6.10 -14.88 -8.51
C THR A 311 5.67 -13.97 -7.37
N ASP A 312 6.20 -12.75 -7.30
CA ASP A 312 5.69 -11.67 -6.42
C ASP A 312 4.35 -11.08 -6.90
N TYR A 313 3.85 -11.48 -8.08
CA TYR A 313 2.41 -11.45 -8.38
C TYR A 313 1.71 -12.56 -7.59
N LEU A 314 1.84 -12.46 -6.27
CA LEU A 314 1.33 -13.38 -5.27
C LEU A 314 -0.15 -13.60 -5.53
N VAL A 315 -0.54 -14.85 -5.75
CA VAL A 315 -1.93 -15.29 -5.69
C VAL A 315 -2.47 -14.83 -4.33
N GLY A 316 -3.27 -13.76 -4.33
CA GLY A 316 -3.57 -13.02 -3.11
C GLY A 316 -4.71 -12.03 -3.31
N VAL A 317 -5.43 -11.75 -2.23
CA VAL A 317 -6.58 -10.84 -2.23
C VAL A 317 -6.09 -9.43 -2.58
N PRO A 318 -6.71 -8.73 -3.56
CA PRO A 318 -6.24 -7.43 -3.98
C PRO A 318 -6.47 -6.35 -2.91
N TYR A 319 -5.40 -5.65 -2.51
CA TYR A 319 -5.43 -4.39 -1.76
C TYR A 319 -5.29 -3.25 -2.73
N ASN A 320 -6.28 -2.37 -2.84
CA ASN A 320 -6.27 -1.25 -3.79
C ASN A 320 -5.99 -1.67 -5.24
N GLY A 321 -6.33 -2.91 -5.61
CA GLY A 321 -6.09 -3.48 -6.95
C GLY A 321 -4.76 -4.19 -7.14
N ARG A 322 -3.96 -4.37 -6.08
CA ARG A 322 -2.70 -5.13 -6.11
C ARG A 322 -2.81 -6.42 -5.30
N PRO A 323 -2.45 -7.58 -5.86
CA PRO A 323 -2.37 -8.83 -5.12
C PRO A 323 -1.29 -8.71 -4.01
N ALA A 324 -1.63 -9.09 -2.78
CA ALA A 324 -0.65 -9.26 -1.70
C ALA A 324 -0.87 -10.62 -1.03
N SER A 325 0.15 -11.48 -0.94
CA SER A 325 0.06 -12.70 -0.12
C SER A 325 0.12 -12.32 1.35
N MET A 326 -1.03 -12.45 2.00
CA MET A 326 -1.14 -12.18 3.43
C MET A 326 -0.79 -13.39 4.28
N ALA A 327 -0.63 -14.59 3.69
CA ALA A 327 -0.28 -15.80 4.42
C ALA A 327 1.04 -15.60 5.20
N GLN A 328 2.07 -15.06 4.55
CA GLN A 328 3.34 -14.78 5.20
C GLN A 328 3.26 -13.64 6.23
N ILE A 329 2.44 -12.61 5.97
CA ILE A 329 2.20 -11.51 6.93
C ILE A 329 1.45 -12.01 8.17
N GLU A 330 0.46 -12.89 8.00
CA GLU A 330 -0.35 -13.46 9.08
C GLU A 330 0.46 -14.39 9.97
N LEU A 331 1.25 -15.27 9.35
CA LEU A 331 2.22 -16.13 10.03
C LEU A 331 3.14 -15.30 10.93
N THR A 332 3.68 -14.21 10.39
CA THR A 332 4.72 -13.46 11.07
C THR A 332 4.20 -12.40 12.02
N ALA A 333 2.97 -11.90 11.86
CA ALA A 333 2.38 -10.89 12.74
C ALA A 333 1.45 -11.47 13.83
N ALA A 334 0.61 -12.46 13.48
CA ALA A 334 -0.51 -12.89 14.33
C ALA A 334 -0.22 -14.14 15.18
N LEU A 335 0.77 -14.96 14.80
CA LEU A 335 1.02 -16.22 15.49
C LEU A 335 1.82 -16.08 16.80
N PRO A 336 1.71 -17.06 17.72
CA PRO A 336 2.63 -17.19 18.84
C PRO A 336 4.08 -17.40 18.35
N HIS A 337 5.06 -16.95 19.15
CA HIS A 337 6.49 -17.04 18.80
C HIS A 337 6.93 -18.47 18.46
N GLU A 338 6.49 -19.46 19.26
CA GLU A 338 6.78 -20.88 19.02
C GLU A 338 6.27 -21.37 17.68
N MET A 339 5.10 -20.89 17.25
CA MET A 339 4.51 -21.30 15.98
C MET A 339 5.22 -20.62 14.80
N LYS A 340 5.70 -19.38 14.97
CA LYS A 340 6.58 -18.72 13.98
C LYS A 340 7.88 -19.48 13.79
N LYS A 341 8.50 -19.92 14.90
CA LYS A 341 9.76 -20.67 14.89
C LYS A 341 9.59 -22.01 14.18
N LEU A 342 8.57 -22.78 14.56
CA LEU A 342 8.23 -24.05 13.92
C LEU A 342 8.01 -23.89 12.41
N ILE A 343 7.28 -22.85 12.01
CA ILE A 343 6.95 -22.63 10.60
C ILE A 343 8.18 -22.21 9.80
N LYS A 344 9.09 -21.41 10.38
CA LYS A 344 10.37 -21.08 9.75
C LYS A 344 11.23 -22.33 9.55
N GLU A 345 11.31 -23.20 10.56
CA GLU A 345 12.05 -24.46 10.50
C GLU A 345 11.48 -25.42 9.43
N LEU A 346 10.16 -25.46 9.26
CA LEU A 346 9.49 -26.24 8.21
C LEU A 346 9.76 -25.66 6.81
N TRP A 347 9.78 -24.33 6.68
CA TRP A 347 10.03 -23.63 5.40
C TRP A 347 11.44 -23.87 4.85
N GLU A 348 12.42 -23.98 5.73
CA GLU A 348 13.83 -24.22 5.36
C GLU A 348 14.11 -25.70 5.03
N ARG A 349 13.22 -26.62 5.44
CA ARG A 349 13.44 -28.07 5.31
C ARG A 349 12.74 -28.74 4.13
N ASP A 350 11.44 -28.51 3.94
CA ASP A 350 10.62 -29.32 3.03
C ASP A 350 9.51 -28.51 2.35
N TYR A 351 9.00 -29.01 1.21
CA TYR A 351 7.80 -28.50 0.52
C TYR A 351 6.56 -28.75 1.39
N THR A 352 6.27 -27.82 2.32
CA THR A 352 5.19 -27.97 3.29
C THR A 352 4.08 -26.98 3.01
N THR A 353 2.93 -27.48 2.54
CA THR A 353 1.70 -26.67 2.43
C THR A 353 1.04 -26.58 3.80
N LEU A 354 1.04 -25.39 4.40
CA LEU A 354 0.33 -25.13 5.65
C LEU A 354 -1.09 -24.69 5.33
N THR A 355 -2.06 -25.43 5.85
CA THR A 355 -3.47 -25.05 5.80
C THR A 355 -3.91 -24.69 7.21
N PHE A 356 -4.46 -23.49 7.37
CA PHE A 356 -5.20 -23.14 8.57
C PHE A 356 -6.61 -23.67 8.43
N ASP A 357 -7.07 -24.42 9.42
CA ASP A 357 -8.43 -24.92 9.44
C ASP A 357 -9.45 -23.79 9.68
N ASP A 358 -10.71 -24.10 9.40
CA ASP A 358 -11.83 -23.18 9.61
C ASP A 358 -11.96 -22.77 11.09
N GLU A 359 -11.52 -23.61 12.03
CA GLU A 359 -11.51 -23.33 13.46
C GLU A 359 -10.53 -22.20 13.82
N TYR A 360 -9.33 -22.17 13.24
CA TYR A 360 -8.37 -21.09 13.41
C TYR A 360 -8.96 -19.75 12.95
N TYR A 361 -9.53 -19.69 11.75
CA TYR A 361 -10.14 -18.45 11.24
C TYR A 361 -11.41 -18.06 11.99
N ALA A 362 -12.17 -19.01 12.53
CA ALA A 362 -13.27 -18.73 13.44
C ALA A 362 -12.75 -18.14 14.77
N SER A 363 -11.62 -18.61 15.28
CA SER A 363 -11.02 -18.11 16.52
C SER A 363 -10.61 -16.63 16.44
N LEU A 364 -10.19 -16.15 15.26
CA LEU A 364 -9.85 -14.75 15.03
C LEU A 364 -11.06 -13.81 15.15
N ARG A 365 -12.28 -14.32 14.91
CA ARG A 365 -13.53 -13.54 15.02
C ARG A 365 -13.98 -13.36 16.47
N ASN A 366 -13.58 -14.26 17.36
CA ASN A 366 -14.12 -14.37 18.73
C ASN A 366 -13.25 -13.72 19.81
N LYS A 367 -12.13 -13.08 19.47
CA LYS A 367 -11.22 -12.45 20.46
C LYS A 367 -11.77 -11.16 21.11
N GLY A 368 -13.01 -10.75 20.82
CA GLY A 368 -13.60 -9.49 21.29
C GLY A 368 -14.80 -9.59 22.23
N SER A 369 -15.22 -10.80 22.64
CA SER A 369 -16.44 -10.99 23.44
C SER A 369 -16.20 -11.39 24.90
N GLN A 370 -15.03 -11.09 25.48
CA GLN A 370 -14.76 -11.23 26.92
C GLN A 370 -14.06 -10.00 27.50
#